data_AF-A0A1I5PK70-F1
#
_entry.id   AF-A0A1I5PK70-F1
#
_cell.length_a   1.000
_cell.length_b   1.000
_cell.length_c   1.000
_cell.angle_alpha   90.00
_cell.angle_beta   90.00
_cell.angle_gamma   90.00
#
_symmetry.space_group_name_H-M   'P 1'
#
loop_
_entity.id
_entity.type
_entity.pdbx_description
1 polymer ?
#
loop_
_entity_poly.entity_id
_entity_poly.type
_entity_poly.pdbx_seq_one_letter_code
_entity_poly.pdbx_strand_id
1 'polypeptide(L)'
;MGAVLALILEVYGGSRPVEQLRPLLANTLYLRLAARARTGTVRYTLRSLHLTRPAPGSLEVCGRISAAGRALALATRFEATGDRGWRCTWFGLVESRPPRRFRP
;
A
#
# COMPACT_ATOMS: atom_id res chain seq x y z
N MET A 1 -10.95 -0.03 -5.26
CA MET A 1 -9.79 -0.46 -4.44
C MET A 1 -8.46 -0.32 -5.17
N GLY A 2 -8.27 -0.87 -6.39
CA GLY A 2 -6.99 -0.79 -7.11
C GLY A 2 -6.45 0.63 -7.33
N ALA A 3 -7.33 1.60 -7.65
CA ALA A 3 -6.93 3.00 -7.81
C ALA A 3 -6.39 3.66 -6.53
N VAL A 4 -6.96 3.33 -5.37
CA VAL A 4 -6.48 3.84 -4.06
C VAL A 4 -5.08 3.29 -3.76
N LEU A 5 -4.85 2.01 -4.03
CA LEU A 5 -3.53 1.39 -3.87
C LEU A 5 -2.48 2.00 -4.80
N ALA A 6 -2.84 2.24 -6.07
CA ALA A 6 -1.94 2.92 -7.00
C ALA A 6 -1.57 4.32 -6.50
N LEU A 7 -2.54 5.11 -6.02
CA LEU A 7 -2.30 6.43 -5.46
C LEU A 7 -1.40 6.37 -4.21
N ILE A 8 -1.63 5.41 -3.30
CA ILE A 8 -0.76 5.21 -2.14
C ILE A 8 0.67 4.90 -2.58
N LEU A 9 0.86 4.05 -3.59
CA LEU A 9 2.18 3.72 -4.12
C LEU A 9 2.86 4.91 -4.81
N GLU A 10 2.12 5.74 -5.53
CA GLU A 10 2.65 6.94 -6.19
C GLU A 10 3.11 7.99 -5.17
N VAL A 11 2.32 8.21 -4.11
CA VAL A 11 2.72 9.09 -3.00
C VAL A 11 3.89 8.49 -2.22
N TYR A 12 3.82 7.20 -1.88
CA TYR A 12 4.94 6.51 -1.22
C TYR A 12 6.21 6.54 -2.08
N GLY A 13 6.04 6.53 -3.40
CA GLY A 13 7.05 6.67 -4.44
C GLY A 13 7.63 8.06 -4.60
N GLY A 14 7.00 9.10 -4.05
CA GLY A 14 7.37 10.50 -4.25
C GLY A 14 6.91 11.09 -5.59
N SER A 15 6.10 10.36 -6.37
CA SER A 15 5.57 10.85 -7.65
C SER A 15 4.33 11.75 -7.49
N ARG A 16 3.73 11.79 -6.29
CA ARG A 16 2.53 12.58 -5.99
C ARG A 16 2.58 13.18 -4.57
N PRO A 17 1.91 14.32 -4.35
CA PRO A 17 1.76 14.94 -3.04
C PRO A 17 0.93 14.10 -2.06
N VAL A 18 1.33 14.06 -0.79
CA VAL A 18 0.67 13.25 0.27
C VAL A 18 -0.74 13.74 0.61
N GLU A 19 -1.01 15.02 0.35
CA GLU A 19 -2.29 15.69 0.57
C GLU A 19 -3.45 14.99 -0.15
N GLN A 20 -3.18 14.37 -1.31
CA GLN A 20 -4.18 13.60 -2.07
C GLN A 20 -4.69 12.36 -1.33
N LEU A 21 -3.94 11.85 -0.35
CA LEU A 21 -4.33 10.69 0.45
C LEU A 21 -5.16 11.04 1.67
N ARG A 22 -5.27 12.32 2.05
CA ARG A 22 -5.96 12.74 3.27
C ARG A 22 -7.41 12.23 3.42
N PRO A 23 -8.26 12.19 2.37
CA PRO A 23 -9.60 11.62 2.51
C PRO A 23 -9.62 10.08 2.58
N LEU A 24 -8.52 9.41 2.21
CA LEU A 24 -8.45 7.95 2.03
C LEU A 24 -7.76 7.22 3.18
N LEU A 25 -7.02 7.92 4.04
CA LEU A 25 -6.24 7.34 5.12
C LEU A 25 -6.79 7.72 6.49
N ALA A 26 -6.57 6.84 7.48
CA ALA A 26 -6.63 7.25 8.87
C ALA A 26 -5.52 8.27 9.17
N ASN A 27 -5.80 9.21 10.08
CA ASN A 27 -4.90 10.31 10.42
C ASN A 27 -3.49 9.83 10.81
N THR A 28 -3.40 8.76 11.61
CA THR A 28 -2.12 8.18 12.02
C THR A 28 -1.30 7.67 10.83
N LEU A 29 -1.94 7.02 9.85
CA LEU A 29 -1.24 6.55 8.65
C LEU A 29 -0.82 7.73 7.75
N TYR A 30 -1.68 8.73 7.60
CA TYR A 30 -1.36 9.95 6.86
C TYR A 30 -0.10 10.62 7.41
N LEU A 31 -0.03 10.87 8.72
CA LEU A 31 1.14 11.49 9.37
C LEU A 31 2.42 10.65 9.19
N ARG A 32 2.31 9.32 9.31
CA ARG A 32 3.44 8.41 9.07
C ARG A 32 3.96 8.48 7.63
N LEU A 33 3.07 8.58 6.65
CA LEU A 33 3.46 8.70 5.24
C LEU A 33 4.03 10.09 4.93
N ALA A 34 3.44 11.15 5.48
CA ALA A 34 3.93 12.52 5.31
C ALA A 34 5.35 12.68 5.89
N ALA A 35 5.61 12.13 7.08
CA ALA A 35 6.94 12.14 7.70
C ALA A 35 7.99 11.33 6.91
N ARG A 36 7.54 10.36 6.10
CA ARG A 36 8.41 9.50 5.28
C ARG A 36 8.57 10.01 3.84
N ALA A 37 7.96 11.14 3.49
CA ALA A 37 7.99 11.70 2.14
C ALA A 37 9.44 11.71 1.61
N ARG A 38 9.68 10.94 0.55
CA ARG A 38 11.01 10.75 -0.01
C ARG A 38 11.35 11.90 -0.94
N THR A 39 12.61 12.30 -0.94
CA THR A 39 13.18 13.33 -1.83
C THR A 39 13.44 12.83 -3.27
N GLY A 40 12.95 11.65 -3.65
CA GLY A 40 13.20 11.05 -4.97
C GLY A 40 12.11 10.11 -5.45
N THR A 41 11.98 10.01 -6.77
CA THR A 41 10.90 9.29 -7.47
C THR A 41 11.23 7.81 -7.66
N VAL A 42 10.56 6.93 -6.92
CA VAL A 42 10.59 5.47 -7.17
C VAL A 42 9.27 5.03 -7.77
N ARG A 43 9.33 4.49 -8.99
CA ARG A 43 8.16 3.94 -9.68
C ARG A 43 7.88 2.52 -9.19
N TYR A 44 6.73 2.34 -8.57
CA TYR A 44 6.19 1.02 -8.23
C TYR A 44 5.23 0.55 -9.31
N THR A 45 5.31 -0.72 -9.70
CA THR A 45 4.37 -1.36 -10.60
C THR A 45 3.66 -2.49 -9.87
N LEU A 46 2.33 -2.42 -9.82
CA LEU A 46 1.51 -3.47 -9.25
C LEU A 46 1.54 -4.71 -10.14
N ARG A 47 1.81 -5.89 -9.57
CA ARG A 47 1.93 -7.16 -10.30
C ARG A 47 0.81 -8.14 -9.98
N SER A 48 0.36 -8.15 -8.73
CA SER A 48 -0.79 -8.96 -8.30
C SER A 48 -1.43 -8.36 -7.06
N LEU A 49 -2.73 -8.58 -6.91
CA LEU A 49 -3.50 -8.25 -5.72
C LEU A 49 -4.37 -9.43 -5.30
N HIS A 50 -4.49 -9.62 -3.99
CA HIS A 50 -5.39 -10.53 -3.33
C HIS A 50 -6.14 -9.73 -2.28
N LEU A 51 -7.44 -9.97 -2.18
CA LEU A 51 -8.33 -9.23 -1.30
C LEU A 51 -9.05 -10.23 -0.40
N THR A 52 -9.07 -9.92 0.88
CA THR A 52 -9.72 -10.74 1.92
C THR A 52 -10.55 -9.84 2.83
N ARG A 53 -11.67 -10.36 3.33
CA ARG A 53 -12.52 -9.67 4.33
C ARG A 53 -12.46 -10.44 5.64
N PRO A 54 -11.50 -10.15 6.54
CA PRO A 54 -11.30 -10.93 7.75
C PRO A 54 -12.43 -10.75 8.77
N ALA A 55 -13.15 -9.61 8.74
CA ALA A 55 -14.27 -9.31 9.61
C ALA A 55 -15.24 -8.32 8.93
N PRO A 56 -16.49 -8.20 9.40
CA PRO A 56 -17.39 -7.14 8.99
C PRO A 56 -16.73 -5.76 9.15
N GLY A 57 -16.77 -4.95 8.11
CA GLY A 57 -16.13 -3.62 8.10
C GLY A 57 -14.60 -3.64 8.01
N SER A 58 -13.97 -4.80 7.80
CA SER A 58 -12.53 -4.90 7.57
C SER A 58 -12.22 -5.51 6.21
N LEU A 59 -11.25 -4.91 5.52
CA LEU A 59 -10.81 -5.33 4.20
C LEU A 59 -9.29 -5.31 4.15
N GLU A 60 -8.69 -6.43 3.82
CA GLU A 60 -7.24 -6.55 3.66
C GLU A 60 -6.91 -6.78 2.21
N VAL A 61 -5.90 -6.05 1.72
CA VAL A 61 -5.41 -6.17 0.36
C VAL A 61 -3.90 -6.38 0.40
N CYS A 62 -3.48 -7.56 -0.09
CA CYS A 62 -2.10 -7.99 -0.16
C CYS A 62 -1.70 -8.19 -1.61
N GLY A 63 -0.42 -8.05 -1.93
CA GLY A 63 -0.01 -8.11 -3.32
C GLY A 63 1.49 -8.09 -3.53
N ARG A 64 1.87 -8.20 -4.79
CA ARG A 64 3.25 -8.04 -5.22
C ARG A 64 3.37 -6.76 -6.04
N ILE A 65 4.41 -6.00 -5.78
CA ILE A 65 4.84 -4.88 -6.61
C ILE A 65 6.28 -5.11 -7.04
N SER A 66 6.68 -4.40 -8.10
CA SER A 66 8.08 -4.29 -8.49
C SER A 66 8.53 -2.84 -8.46
N ALA A 67 9.77 -2.60 -8.02
CA ALA A 67 10.44 -1.31 -8.10
C ALA A 67 11.93 -1.52 -8.35
N ALA A 68 12.51 -0.79 -9.30
CA ALA A 68 13.94 -0.85 -9.65
C ALA A 68 14.48 -2.30 -9.81
N GLY A 69 13.72 -3.17 -10.49
CA GLY A 69 14.09 -4.58 -10.70
C GLY A 69 13.91 -5.51 -9.50
N ARG A 70 13.47 -5.00 -8.34
CA ARG A 70 13.19 -5.81 -7.14
C ARG A 70 11.71 -6.10 -6.99
N ALA A 71 11.38 -7.29 -6.51
CA ALA A 71 10.02 -7.65 -6.09
C ALA A 71 9.82 -7.31 -4.61
N LEU A 72 8.69 -6.71 -4.29
CA LEU A 72 8.27 -6.39 -2.92
C LEU A 72 6.86 -6.95 -2.71
N ALA A 73 6.59 -7.38 -1.48
CA ALA A 73 5.24 -7.63 -1.02
C ALA A 73 4.65 -6.33 -0.49
N LEU A 74 3.37 -6.11 -0.75
CA LEU A 74 2.58 -5.05 -0.16
C LEU A 74 1.45 -5.67 0.66
N ALA A 75 1.09 -5.02 1.75
CA ALA A 75 -0.11 -5.32 2.50
C ALA A 75 -0.75 -4.02 2.96
N THR A 76 -2.08 -4.00 2.94
CA THR A 76 -2.89 -2.86 3.37
C THR A 76 -4.13 -3.33 4.07
N ARG A 77 -4.57 -2.55 5.06
CA ARG A 77 -5.82 -2.77 5.77
C ARG A 77 -6.70 -1.54 5.62
N PHE A 78 -7.96 -1.79 5.31
CA PHE A 78 -9.01 -0.79 5.24
C PHE A 78 -10.10 -1.13 6.24
N GLU A 79 -10.65 -0.07 6.83
CA GLU A 79 -11.76 -0.14 7.76
C GLU A 79 -12.92 0.70 7.22
N ALA A 80 -14.12 0.15 7.34
CA ALA A 80 -15.33 0.84 6.92
C ALA A 80 -15.56 2.07 7.79
N THR A 81 -15.97 3.17 7.16
CA THR A 81 -16.49 4.35 7.85
C THR A 81 -18.01 4.26 7.88
N GLY A 82 -18.64 4.86 8.90
CA GLY A 82 -20.09 4.75 9.13
C GLY A 82 -20.97 5.20 7.94
N ASP A 83 -20.40 5.97 7.00
CA ASP A 83 -21.03 6.50 5.79
C ASP A 83 -20.78 5.65 4.52
N ARG A 84 -20.46 4.35 4.66
CA ARG A 84 -20.11 3.41 3.57
C ARG A 84 -18.76 3.68 2.88
N GLY A 85 -17.96 4.60 3.41
CA GLY A 85 -16.59 4.80 2.97
C GLY A 85 -15.64 3.71 3.49
N TRP A 86 -14.41 3.76 3.00
CA TRP A 86 -13.30 2.94 3.49
C TRP A 86 -12.11 3.85 3.76
N ARG A 87 -11.45 3.65 4.89
CA ARG A 87 -10.18 4.31 5.21
C ARG A 87 -9.08 3.29 5.35
N CYS A 88 -7.96 3.53 4.67
CA CYS A 88 -6.75 2.73 4.87
C CYS A 88 -6.18 3.08 6.26
N THR A 89 -6.10 2.09 7.14
CA THR A 89 -5.58 2.24 8.51
C THR A 89 -4.15 1.75 8.62
N TRP A 90 -3.75 0.85 7.73
CA TRP A 90 -2.39 0.31 7.69
C TRP A 90 -1.90 0.09 6.26
N PHE A 91 -0.63 0.43 6.02
CA PHE A 91 0.08 0.16 4.78
C PHE A 91 1.52 -0.24 5.12
N GLY A 92 2.02 -1.25 4.43
CA GLY A 92 3.40 -1.69 4.56
C GLY A 92 3.94 -2.31 3.27
N LEU A 93 5.23 -2.10 3.04
CA LEU A 93 6.01 -2.81 2.04
C LEU A 93 7.06 -3.67 2.73
N VAL A 94 7.20 -4.90 2.25
CA VAL A 94 8.21 -5.84 2.73
C VAL A 94 9.02 -6.30 1.52
N GLU A 95 10.35 -6.24 1.59
CA GLU A 95 11.17 -6.80 0.52
C GLU A 95 10.88 -8.30 0.38
N SER A 96 10.47 -8.73 -0.81
CA SER A 96 10.38 -10.16 -1.08
C SER A 96 11.80 -10.66 -1.29
N ARG A 97 12.35 -11.30 -0.26
CA ARG A 97 13.57 -12.08 -0.44
C ARG A 97 13.26 -13.15 -1.49
N PRO A 98 14.08 -13.32 -2.54
CA PRO A 98 13.85 -14.40 -3.50
C PRO A 98 13.74 -15.70 -2.71
N PRO A 99 12.79 -16.59 -3.04
CA PRO A 99 12.72 -17.89 -2.40
C PRO A 99 14.12 -18.52 -2.53
N ARG A 100 14.70 -18.96 -1.41
CA ARG A 100 15.90 -19.78 -1.47
C ARG A 100 15.54 -20.93 -2.40
N ARG A 101 16.13 -20.99 -3.60
CA ARG A 101 15.95 -22.14 -4.49
C ARG A 101 16.41 -23.33 -3.67
N PHE A 102 15.47 -24.16 -3.24
CA PHE A 102 15.81 -25.46 -2.71
C PHE A 102 16.38 -26.23 -3.91
N ARG A 103 17.70 -26.40 -3.92
CA ARG A 103 18.39 -27.25 -4.89
C ARG A 103 18.38 -28.64 -4.25
N PRO A 104 17.62 -29.62 -4.79
CA PRO A 104 17.71 -31.01 -4.33
C PRO A 104 19.10 -31.57 -4.63
#